data_AF-A0A853SRG8-F1
#
_entry.id   AF-A0A853SRG8-F1
#
_cell.length_a   1.000
_cell.length_b   1.000
_cell.length_c   1.000
_cell.angle_alpha   90.00
_cell.angle_beta   90.00
_cell.angle_gamma   90.00
#
_symmetry.space_group_name_H-M   'P 1'
#
loop_
_entity.id
_entity.type
_entity.pdbx_description
1 polymer ?
#
loop_
_entity_poly.entity_id
_entity_poly.type
_entity_poly.pdbx_seq_one_letter_code
_entity_poly.pdbx_strand_id
1 'polypeptide(L)'
;MAYVSCNGQEHADADRPAAERNAMWRRLAEEHARTPFGLLLQGGDQLYADEVFQSHPALARWVANARVEKTEQSFSDDMSKAAESHYFNRYIMLLSQPDIAHLSARVPSLMMWDDHDIFDGWGSIPEKLLDDRIGRGLFNVARRMFMLFQLGATLEQPAISEETSEHRSLTQVVRFPRFSVVAPDLRSERRPTQVMGPFGWAAFERALLVTNRDDRILLMSSVPILGPRLSWIEKFLHVLPGVQKYEDDMLDQWQSRAHRAEWRRMLEALQLRAIEGRNAVTVLSGEIHLATRGEMAFTDGTIMHQLVASGIAHPPPPRLYARALGYLAMMGESVLPGQPVRLKPLPGHKHIYTAERNYVVLMRRSEKWSAEWDLEVSGRTPAMLLNGRHN
;
A
#
# COMPACT_ATOMS: atom_id res chain seq x y z
N MET A 1 13.34 12.01 -1.07
CA MET A 1 12.76 10.77 -0.52
C MET A 1 12.30 9.92 -1.68
N ALA A 2 12.24 8.61 -1.50
CA ALA A 2 11.66 7.69 -2.49
C ALA A 2 10.47 6.95 -1.87
N TYR A 3 9.51 6.57 -2.70
CA TYR A 3 8.38 5.71 -2.34
C TYR A 3 8.30 4.52 -3.30
N VAL A 4 8.11 3.33 -2.73
CA VAL A 4 8.05 2.04 -3.44
C VAL A 4 6.91 1.20 -2.88
N SER A 5 6.39 0.27 -3.68
CA SER A 5 5.38 -0.74 -3.29
C SER A 5 5.50 -1.97 -4.22
N CYS A 6 4.81 -3.07 -3.89
CA CYS A 6 4.70 -4.28 -4.71
C CYS A 6 6.06 -4.82 -5.19
N ASN A 7 6.82 -5.35 -4.23
CA ASN A 7 8.21 -5.79 -4.35
C ASN A 7 8.35 -7.31 -4.62
N GLY A 8 7.42 -7.90 -5.36
CA GLY A 8 7.49 -9.31 -5.70
C GLY A 8 6.44 -9.69 -6.73
N GLN A 9 6.07 -10.97 -6.73
CA GLN A 9 4.92 -11.52 -7.46
C GLN A 9 4.44 -12.76 -6.70
N GLU A 10 3.22 -13.21 -6.96
CA GLU A 10 2.52 -14.19 -6.13
C GLU A 10 3.10 -15.60 -6.22
N HIS A 11 3.78 -15.90 -7.33
CA HIS A 11 4.29 -17.23 -7.62
C HIS A 11 5.74 -17.18 -8.06
N ALA A 12 6.58 -18.03 -7.48
CA ALA A 12 7.97 -18.24 -7.90
C ALA A 12 8.80 -16.93 -7.99
N ASP A 13 8.50 -15.90 -7.17
CA ASP A 13 9.27 -14.64 -7.17
C ASP A 13 10.76 -14.88 -6.87
N ALA A 14 11.04 -15.85 -5.98
CA ALA A 14 12.39 -16.27 -5.62
C ALA A 14 13.16 -16.91 -6.78
N ASP A 15 12.48 -17.45 -7.79
CA ASP A 15 13.09 -18.13 -8.94
C ASP A 15 13.35 -17.17 -10.12
N ARG A 16 12.89 -15.91 -10.03
CA ARG A 16 13.08 -14.92 -11.09
C ARG A 16 14.56 -14.57 -11.26
N PRO A 17 15.03 -14.32 -12.50
CA PRO A 17 16.37 -13.78 -12.71
C PRO A 17 16.56 -12.46 -11.94
N ALA A 18 17.55 -12.41 -11.05
CA ALA A 18 17.80 -11.25 -10.19
C ALA A 18 17.99 -9.94 -10.99
N ALA A 19 18.55 -10.02 -12.20
CA ALA A 19 18.71 -8.88 -13.09
C ALA A 19 17.36 -8.24 -13.49
N GLU A 20 16.35 -9.08 -13.75
CA GLU A 20 15.00 -8.67 -14.15
C GLU A 20 14.18 -8.22 -12.95
N ARG A 21 14.13 -9.04 -11.89
CA ARG A 21 13.39 -8.75 -10.64
C ARG A 21 13.80 -7.42 -10.04
N ASN A 22 15.11 -7.20 -9.91
CA ASN A 22 15.68 -6.06 -9.19
C ASN A 22 16.04 -4.88 -10.10
N ALA A 23 15.60 -4.86 -11.36
CA ALA A 23 15.95 -3.80 -12.31
C ALA A 23 15.67 -2.39 -11.77
N MET A 24 14.49 -2.16 -11.20
CA MET A 24 14.14 -0.85 -10.63
C MET A 24 14.81 -0.58 -9.29
N TRP A 25 15.07 -1.60 -8.47
CA TRP A 25 15.88 -1.44 -7.25
C TRP A 25 17.29 -0.99 -7.56
N ARG A 26 17.92 -1.55 -8.59
CA ARG A 26 19.23 -1.12 -9.08
C ARG A 26 19.21 0.34 -9.51
N ARG A 27 18.19 0.75 -10.29
CA ARG A 27 18.02 2.15 -10.70
C ARG A 27 17.83 3.09 -9.50
N LEU A 28 17.07 2.66 -8.49
CA LEU A 28 16.88 3.42 -7.25
C LEU A 28 18.20 3.54 -6.46
N ALA A 29 19.00 2.48 -6.39
CA ALA A 29 20.32 2.48 -5.76
C ALA A 29 21.32 3.39 -6.49
N GLU A 30 21.35 3.33 -7.83
CA GLU A 30 22.14 4.23 -8.67
C GLU A 30 21.73 5.70 -8.49
N GLU A 31 20.43 5.98 -8.37
CA GLU A 31 19.98 7.32 -8.05
C GLU A 31 20.41 7.75 -6.65
N HIS A 32 20.27 6.89 -5.64
CA HIS A 32 20.73 7.19 -4.29
C HIS A 32 22.23 7.55 -4.27
N ALA A 33 23.05 6.87 -5.07
CA ALA A 33 24.48 7.17 -5.20
C ALA A 33 24.76 8.56 -5.79
N ARG A 34 23.90 9.06 -6.69
CA ARG A 34 24.03 10.40 -7.31
C ARG A 34 23.38 11.50 -6.48
N THR A 35 22.19 11.23 -5.96
CA THR A 35 21.34 12.15 -5.21
C THR A 35 20.76 11.40 -4.00
N PRO A 36 21.47 11.43 -2.85
CA PRO A 36 21.09 10.63 -1.70
C PRO A 36 19.67 10.89 -1.20
N PHE A 37 18.91 9.81 -1.06
CA PHE A 37 17.63 9.83 -0.36
C PHE A 37 17.83 9.86 1.16
N GLY A 38 17.14 10.78 1.84
CA GLY A 38 17.10 10.80 3.31
C GLY A 38 16.03 9.92 3.95
N LEU A 39 15.09 9.39 3.17
CA LEU A 39 14.01 8.51 3.63
C LEU A 39 13.49 7.68 2.46
N LEU A 40 13.25 6.39 2.71
CA LEU A 40 12.57 5.46 1.82
C LEU A 40 11.22 5.09 2.45
N LEU A 41 10.13 5.30 1.72
CA LEU A 41 8.78 4.97 2.16
C LEU A 41 8.34 3.70 1.41
N GLN A 42 7.87 2.70 2.15
CA GLN A 42 7.51 1.40 1.59
C GLN A 42 6.03 1.10 1.86
N GLY A 43 5.25 1.12 0.79
CA GLY A 43 3.81 1.26 0.78
C GLY A 43 2.99 0.01 1.11
N GLY A 44 3.62 -1.13 1.35
CA GLY A 44 2.94 -2.43 1.45
C GLY A 44 3.31 -3.31 0.26
N ASP A 45 3.10 -4.62 0.43
CA ASP A 45 3.59 -5.66 -0.46
C ASP A 45 5.11 -5.63 -0.60
N GLN A 46 5.80 -5.44 0.53
CA GLN A 46 7.25 -5.56 0.52
C GLN A 46 7.67 -7.02 0.47
N LEU A 47 6.87 -7.91 1.06
CA LEU A 47 6.97 -9.35 0.95
C LEU A 47 5.77 -9.91 0.16
N TYR A 48 6.01 -10.89 -0.70
CA TYR A 48 4.97 -11.76 -1.27
C TYR A 48 5.04 -13.15 -0.63
N ALA A 49 4.17 -13.38 0.36
CA ALA A 49 4.15 -14.56 1.22
C ALA A 49 3.05 -15.57 0.88
N ASP A 50 2.41 -15.43 -0.29
CA ASP A 50 1.23 -16.20 -0.70
C ASP A 50 1.48 -17.72 -0.72
N GLU A 51 2.72 -18.10 -0.98
CA GLU A 51 3.15 -19.51 -1.02
C GLU A 51 3.27 -20.13 0.37
N VAL A 52 2.94 -19.42 1.46
CA VAL A 52 2.90 -19.95 2.83
C VAL A 52 2.01 -21.19 2.95
N PHE A 53 0.95 -21.29 2.13
CA PHE A 53 0.07 -22.46 2.12
C PHE A 53 0.80 -23.74 1.68
N GLN A 54 1.88 -23.62 0.93
CA GLN A 54 2.69 -24.76 0.48
C GLN A 54 3.68 -25.23 1.55
N SER A 55 3.88 -24.46 2.63
CA SER A 55 4.82 -24.81 3.70
C SER A 55 4.39 -26.04 4.51
N HIS A 56 3.10 -26.39 4.52
CA HIS A 56 2.58 -27.53 5.25
C HIS A 56 1.35 -28.14 4.56
N PRO A 57 1.23 -29.49 4.43
CA PRO A 57 0.10 -30.12 3.74
C PRO A 57 -1.29 -29.76 4.28
N ALA A 58 -1.41 -29.48 5.58
CA ALA A 58 -2.68 -29.03 6.16
C ALA A 58 -3.07 -27.61 5.75
N LEU A 59 -2.09 -26.71 5.55
CA LEU A 59 -2.35 -25.35 5.07
C LEU A 59 -2.80 -25.38 3.60
N ALA A 60 -2.15 -26.22 2.77
CA ALA A 60 -2.57 -26.44 1.39
C ALA A 60 -4.00 -26.99 1.29
N ARG A 61 -4.38 -27.90 2.18
CA ARG A 61 -5.77 -28.40 2.26
C ARG A 61 -6.75 -27.32 2.73
N TRP A 62 -6.36 -26.49 3.70
CA TRP A 62 -7.19 -25.42 4.22
C TRP A 62 -7.57 -24.43 3.12
N VAL A 63 -6.61 -23.94 2.33
CA VAL A 63 -6.90 -23.00 1.23
C VAL A 63 -7.72 -23.67 0.11
N ALA A 64 -7.46 -24.93 -0.21
CA ALA A 64 -8.25 -25.68 -1.20
C ALA A 64 -9.71 -25.87 -0.79
N ASN A 65 -9.96 -26.00 0.53
CA ASN A 65 -11.29 -26.23 1.09
C ASN A 65 -12.01 -24.95 1.53
N ALA A 66 -11.40 -23.77 1.33
CA ALA A 66 -11.92 -22.46 1.74
C ALA A 66 -13.39 -22.22 1.31
N ARG A 67 -13.79 -22.79 0.17
CA ARG A 67 -15.14 -22.68 -0.42
C ARG A 67 -16.13 -23.77 -0.02
N VAL A 68 -15.68 -24.90 0.55
CA VAL A 68 -16.49 -26.13 0.61
C VAL A 68 -16.80 -26.61 2.03
N GLU A 69 -15.92 -26.40 3.02
CA GLU A 69 -16.13 -26.99 4.35
C GLU A 69 -15.91 -26.04 5.53
N LYS A 70 -16.62 -26.32 6.64
CA LYS A 70 -16.29 -25.84 7.98
C LYS A 70 -15.23 -26.78 8.54
N THR A 71 -13.96 -26.40 8.47
CA THR A 71 -12.93 -27.19 9.15
C THR A 71 -12.57 -26.51 10.46
N GLU A 72 -13.06 -27.04 11.57
CA GLU A 72 -12.55 -26.77 12.93
C GLU A 72 -11.15 -27.39 13.10
N GLN A 73 -10.24 -27.13 12.15
CA GLN A 73 -8.86 -27.59 12.25
C GLN A 73 -8.10 -26.68 13.22
N SER A 74 -7.41 -27.29 14.17
CA SER A 74 -6.46 -26.57 15.01
C SER A 74 -5.26 -26.13 14.18
N PHE A 75 -4.78 -24.91 14.40
CA PHE A 75 -3.46 -24.50 13.96
C PHE A 75 -2.42 -25.17 14.88
N SER A 76 -1.75 -26.22 14.39
CA SER A 76 -0.79 -26.99 15.18
C SER A 76 0.57 -26.30 15.27
N ASP A 77 1.39 -26.71 16.26
CA ASP A 77 2.76 -26.22 16.40
C ASP A 77 3.60 -26.48 15.15
N ASP A 78 3.39 -27.59 14.46
CA ASP A 78 4.09 -27.93 13.22
C ASP A 78 3.69 -26.98 12.07
N MET A 79 2.41 -26.62 11.96
CA MET A 79 1.95 -25.60 11.02
C MET A 79 2.56 -24.24 11.35
N SER A 80 2.61 -23.88 12.63
CA SER A 80 3.23 -22.63 13.08
C SER A 80 4.70 -22.56 12.71
N LYS A 81 5.49 -23.60 13.01
CA LYS A 81 6.93 -23.67 12.67
C LYS A 81 7.17 -23.63 11.16
N ALA A 82 6.33 -24.33 10.39
CA ALA A 82 6.42 -24.33 8.94
C ALA A 82 6.14 -22.93 8.35
N ALA A 83 5.07 -22.27 8.81
CA ALA A 83 4.75 -20.90 8.41
C ALA A 83 5.87 -19.92 8.84
N GLU A 84 6.33 -19.98 10.09
CA GLU A 84 7.42 -19.14 10.58
C GLU A 84 8.69 -19.30 9.73
N SER A 85 9.08 -20.53 9.43
CA SER A 85 10.23 -20.83 8.58
C SER A 85 10.04 -20.28 7.17
N HIS A 86 8.82 -20.35 6.62
CA HIS A 86 8.49 -19.80 5.32
C HIS A 86 8.69 -18.27 5.28
N TYR A 87 8.01 -17.52 6.15
CA TYR A 87 8.14 -16.05 6.18
C TYR A 87 9.58 -15.62 6.46
N PHE A 88 10.27 -16.24 7.42
CA PHE A 88 11.66 -15.92 7.74
C PHE A 88 12.56 -16.09 6.52
N ASN A 89 12.49 -17.23 5.84
CA ASN A 89 13.33 -17.49 4.68
C ASN A 89 13.01 -16.56 3.50
N ARG A 90 11.73 -16.19 3.31
CA ARG A 90 11.34 -15.21 2.28
C ARG A 90 11.88 -13.82 2.59
N TYR A 91 11.84 -13.38 3.85
CA TYR A 91 12.47 -12.13 4.26
C TYR A 91 13.99 -12.14 4.07
N ILE A 92 14.68 -13.21 4.48
CA ILE A 92 16.13 -13.33 4.28
C ILE A 92 16.49 -13.30 2.79
N MET A 93 15.77 -14.04 1.95
CA MET A 93 15.95 -14.02 0.50
C MET A 93 15.79 -12.61 -0.05
N LEU A 94 14.74 -11.90 0.36
CA LEU A 94 14.42 -10.56 -0.11
C LEU A 94 15.47 -9.53 0.32
N LEU A 95 15.77 -9.48 1.62
CA LEU A 95 16.66 -8.48 2.20
C LEU A 95 18.13 -8.73 1.83
N SER A 96 18.48 -9.95 1.39
CA SER A 96 19.81 -10.28 0.87
C SER A 96 20.01 -9.91 -0.61
N GLN A 97 18.96 -9.49 -1.33
CA GLN A 97 19.10 -9.03 -2.71
C GLN A 97 20.07 -7.82 -2.76
N PRO A 98 21.10 -7.80 -3.63
CA PRO A 98 22.18 -6.82 -3.54
C PRO A 98 21.73 -5.36 -3.52
N ASP A 99 20.82 -4.99 -4.42
CA ASP A 99 20.32 -3.63 -4.56
C ASP A 99 19.44 -3.21 -3.36
N ILE A 100 18.65 -4.15 -2.82
CA ILE A 100 17.81 -3.94 -1.63
C ILE A 100 18.69 -3.81 -0.38
N ALA A 101 19.61 -4.75 -0.17
CA ALA A 101 20.57 -4.74 0.94
C ALA A 101 21.39 -3.43 0.96
N HIS A 102 21.83 -2.97 -0.21
CA HIS A 102 22.58 -1.73 -0.34
C HIS A 102 21.82 -0.52 0.20
N LEU A 103 20.53 -0.39 -0.19
CA LEU A 103 19.65 0.71 0.21
C LEU A 103 19.21 0.58 1.67
N SER A 104 18.76 -0.60 2.10
CA SER A 104 18.29 -0.84 3.48
C SER A 104 19.38 -0.59 4.53
N ALA A 105 20.65 -0.77 4.17
CA ALA A 105 21.78 -0.45 5.04
C ALA A 105 22.14 1.04 5.13
N ARG A 106 21.54 1.90 4.28
CA ARG A 106 21.96 3.32 4.10
C ARG A 106 20.82 4.32 4.22
N VAL A 107 19.60 3.91 3.90
CA VAL A 107 18.43 4.78 3.85
C VAL A 107 17.44 4.34 4.92
N PRO A 108 17.16 5.17 5.93
CA PRO A 108 16.10 4.90 6.89
C PRO A 108 14.78 4.66 6.14
N SER A 109 14.04 3.65 6.57
CA SER A 109 12.77 3.28 5.95
C SER A 109 11.60 3.39 6.91
N LEU A 110 10.46 3.85 6.42
CA LEU A 110 9.16 3.67 7.07
C LEU A 110 8.34 2.72 6.20
N MET A 111 7.87 1.63 6.78
CA MET A 111 7.17 0.58 6.05
C MET A 111 5.78 0.37 6.64
N MET A 112 4.78 0.23 5.77
CA MET A 112 3.48 -0.35 6.11
C MET A 112 3.34 -1.71 5.43
N TRP A 113 2.47 -2.57 5.95
CA TRP A 113 2.10 -3.81 5.28
C TRP A 113 0.88 -3.64 4.38
N ASP A 114 0.73 -4.56 3.42
CA ASP A 114 -0.53 -4.87 2.76
C ASP A 114 -0.86 -6.37 2.90
N ASP A 115 -1.76 -6.93 2.07
CA ASP A 115 -2.16 -8.33 2.18
C ASP A 115 -1.06 -9.30 1.82
N HIS A 116 -0.25 -9.08 0.78
CA HIS A 116 0.78 -10.06 0.41
C HIS A 116 1.87 -10.23 1.48
N ASP A 117 2.04 -9.26 2.39
CA ASP A 117 2.87 -9.41 3.59
C ASP A 117 2.31 -10.45 4.59
N ILE A 118 1.01 -10.78 4.46
CA ILE A 118 0.30 -11.85 5.16
C ILE A 118 0.07 -13.01 4.20
N PHE A 119 -0.88 -12.86 3.27
CA PHE A 119 -1.10 -13.64 2.04
C PHE A 119 -2.21 -12.96 1.23
N ASP A 120 -2.22 -13.21 -0.08
CA ASP A 120 -3.18 -12.70 -1.08
C ASP A 120 -4.63 -12.65 -0.58
N GLY A 121 -5.25 -11.46 -0.66
CA GLY A 121 -6.63 -11.20 -0.29
C GLY A 121 -6.92 -11.17 1.22
N TRP A 122 -5.89 -11.11 2.10
CA TRP A 122 -6.11 -11.01 3.55
C TRP A 122 -7.02 -9.82 3.90
N GLY A 123 -8.15 -10.10 4.53
CA GLY A 123 -9.16 -9.11 4.89
C GLY A 123 -10.33 -9.03 3.92
N SER A 124 -10.23 -9.60 2.70
CA SER A 124 -11.35 -9.73 1.76
C SER A 124 -11.86 -11.16 1.57
N ILE A 125 -11.15 -12.16 2.11
CA ILE A 125 -11.66 -13.52 2.23
C ILE A 125 -12.84 -13.60 3.23
N PRO A 126 -13.70 -14.64 3.14
CA PRO A 126 -14.82 -14.81 4.09
C PRO A 126 -14.40 -14.73 5.55
N GLU A 127 -15.15 -13.98 6.37
CA GLU A 127 -14.82 -13.75 7.80
C GLU A 127 -14.61 -15.04 8.59
N LYS A 128 -15.34 -16.10 8.26
CA LYS A 128 -15.17 -17.42 8.88
C LYS A 128 -13.74 -17.96 8.77
N LEU A 129 -13.00 -17.62 7.71
CA LEU A 129 -11.61 -18.02 7.50
C LEU A 129 -10.64 -17.10 8.24
N LEU A 130 -10.93 -15.80 8.27
CA LEU A 130 -10.19 -14.83 9.10
C LEU A 130 -10.26 -15.22 10.59
N ASP A 131 -11.43 -15.69 11.03
CA ASP A 131 -11.76 -16.04 12.41
C ASP A 131 -11.57 -17.52 12.76
N ASP A 132 -11.13 -18.37 11.85
CA ASP A 132 -10.79 -19.74 12.25
C ASP A 132 -9.42 -19.78 12.93
N ARG A 133 -9.03 -20.96 13.43
CA ARG A 133 -7.76 -21.11 14.15
C ARG A 133 -6.55 -20.99 13.21
N ILE A 134 -6.69 -21.42 11.96
CA ILE A 134 -5.61 -21.40 10.96
C ILE A 134 -5.39 -19.97 10.45
N GLY A 135 -6.44 -19.26 10.05
CA GLY A 135 -6.34 -17.87 9.60
C GLY A 135 -5.74 -16.96 10.66
N ARG A 136 -6.23 -17.04 11.91
CA ARG A 136 -5.59 -16.31 13.03
C ARG A 136 -4.15 -16.72 13.29
N GLY A 137 -3.84 -18.01 13.14
CA GLY A 137 -2.49 -18.54 13.29
C GLY A 137 -1.52 -17.93 12.28
N LEU A 138 -1.88 -17.96 11.00
CA LEU A 138 -1.11 -17.36 9.91
C LEU A 138 -0.94 -15.86 10.10
N PHE A 139 -2.01 -15.14 10.43
CA PHE A 139 -1.95 -13.71 10.73
C PHE A 139 -0.98 -13.37 11.84
N ASN A 140 -1.01 -14.13 12.95
CA ASN A 140 -0.11 -13.89 14.07
C ASN A 140 1.36 -14.12 13.71
N VAL A 141 1.64 -15.16 12.89
CA VAL A 141 2.99 -15.42 12.37
C VAL A 141 3.43 -14.29 11.44
N ALA A 142 2.61 -13.91 10.47
CA ALA A 142 2.90 -12.83 9.51
C ALA A 142 3.16 -11.50 10.24
N ARG A 143 2.26 -11.11 11.16
CA ARG A 143 2.39 -9.90 11.98
C ARG A 143 3.72 -9.86 12.73
N ARG A 144 4.11 -10.96 13.38
CA ARG A 144 5.41 -11.04 14.09
C ARG A 144 6.58 -10.85 13.14
N MET A 145 6.53 -11.45 11.96
CA MET A 145 7.60 -11.36 10.97
C MET A 145 7.68 -9.95 10.36
N PHE A 146 6.54 -9.32 10.07
CA PHE A 146 6.49 -7.92 9.66
C PHE A 146 7.09 -7.00 10.73
N MET A 147 6.70 -7.15 12.00
CA MET A 147 7.27 -6.37 13.10
C MET A 147 8.80 -6.54 13.16
N LEU A 148 9.27 -7.79 13.09
CA LEU A 148 10.70 -8.09 13.18
C LEU A 148 11.51 -7.51 12.00
N PHE A 149 11.07 -7.76 10.76
CA PHE A 149 11.86 -7.47 9.56
C PHE A 149 11.61 -6.09 8.97
N GLN A 150 10.42 -5.53 9.12
CA GLN A 150 10.05 -4.24 8.50
C GLN A 150 9.96 -3.09 9.49
N LEU A 151 9.56 -3.36 10.74
CA LEU A 151 9.54 -2.33 11.79
C LEU A 151 10.78 -2.33 12.68
N GLY A 152 11.57 -3.42 12.67
CA GLY A 152 12.67 -3.60 13.61
C GLY A 152 12.19 -3.65 15.07
N ALA A 153 10.99 -4.20 15.28
CA ALA A 153 10.28 -4.19 16.55
C ALA A 153 9.84 -5.60 16.97
N THR A 154 9.58 -5.75 18.26
CA THR A 154 8.95 -6.95 18.86
C THR A 154 7.84 -6.51 19.81
N LEU A 155 7.02 -7.45 20.29
CA LEU A 155 6.02 -7.13 21.32
C LEU A 155 6.64 -6.60 22.63
N GLU A 156 7.90 -6.95 22.90
CA GLU A 156 8.64 -6.49 24.09
C GLU A 156 9.39 -5.17 23.84
N GLN A 157 9.70 -4.88 22.58
CA GLN A 157 10.41 -3.68 22.12
C GLN A 157 9.66 -3.09 20.93
N PRO A 158 8.57 -2.34 21.18
CA PRO A 158 7.73 -1.82 20.12
C PRO A 158 8.45 -0.73 19.33
N ALA A 159 7.92 -0.43 18.14
CA ALA A 159 8.50 0.58 17.26
C ALA A 159 8.46 1.99 17.91
N ILE A 160 9.32 2.89 17.42
CA ILE A 160 9.57 4.25 17.98
C ILE A 160 8.28 5.10 18.16
N SER A 161 7.17 4.74 17.51
CA SER A 161 5.90 5.48 17.53
C SER A 161 4.76 4.79 18.30
N GLU A 162 4.99 3.63 18.92
CA GLU A 162 3.95 2.89 19.65
C GLU A 162 3.98 3.21 21.18
N GLU A 163 2.89 3.77 21.71
CA GLU A 163 2.63 3.72 23.15
C GLU A 163 2.20 2.31 23.55
N THR A 164 2.94 1.70 24.49
CA THR A 164 2.87 0.29 24.91
C THR A 164 1.50 -0.32 25.25
N SER A 165 0.43 0.47 25.35
CA SER A 165 -0.89 0.00 25.82
C SER A 165 -1.81 -0.56 24.74
N GLU A 166 -1.51 -0.41 23.43
CA GLU A 166 -2.46 -0.79 22.37
C GLU A 166 -1.80 -1.47 21.15
N HIS A 167 -0.92 -2.46 21.31
CA HIS A 167 -0.27 -3.29 20.24
C HIS A 167 -1.23 -3.95 19.20
N ARG A 168 -2.51 -3.56 19.18
CA ARG A 168 -3.60 -3.91 18.27
C ARG A 168 -3.53 -3.20 16.91
N SER A 169 -2.88 -2.04 16.82
CA SER A 169 -2.69 -1.31 15.55
C SER A 169 -1.21 -1.05 15.29
N LEU A 170 -0.77 -1.25 14.05
CA LEU A 170 0.55 -0.90 13.53
C LEU A 170 0.57 0.51 12.90
N THR A 171 -0.38 1.36 13.28
CA THR A 171 -0.43 2.74 12.79
C THR A 171 0.82 3.48 13.27
N GLN A 172 1.55 4.08 12.34
CA GLN A 172 2.77 4.82 12.62
C GLN A 172 2.61 6.30 12.30
N VAL A 173 3.19 7.15 13.15
CA VAL A 173 3.40 8.57 12.87
C VAL A 173 4.85 8.95 13.17
N VAL A 174 5.52 9.53 12.17
CA VAL A 174 6.89 10.03 12.32
C VAL A 174 6.93 11.50 11.92
N ARG A 175 7.41 12.34 12.84
CA ARG A 175 7.47 13.80 12.64
C ARG A 175 8.87 14.21 12.25
N PHE A 176 8.96 15.01 11.20
CA PHE A 176 10.19 15.64 10.73
C PHE A 176 10.02 17.16 10.75
N PRO A 177 11.11 17.93 10.63
CA PRO A 177 10.98 19.37 10.45
C PRO A 177 10.15 19.68 9.20
N ARG A 178 8.97 20.29 9.39
CA ARG A 178 8.06 20.80 8.35
C ARG A 178 7.21 19.76 7.62
N PHE A 179 7.28 18.49 8.02
CA PHE A 179 6.38 17.46 7.52
C PHE A 179 6.24 16.30 8.49
N SER A 180 5.13 15.56 8.40
CA SER A 180 4.93 14.32 9.12
C SER A 180 4.55 13.21 8.13
N VAL A 181 4.98 11.99 8.40
CA VAL A 181 4.52 10.81 7.68
C VAL A 181 3.55 10.06 8.59
N VAL A 182 2.36 9.76 8.07
CA VAL A 182 1.31 9.01 8.76
C VAL A 182 1.02 7.75 7.93
N ALA A 183 1.16 6.58 8.55
CA ALA A 183 0.88 5.30 7.92
C ALA A 183 -0.16 4.55 8.79
N PRO A 184 -1.46 4.63 8.48
CA PRO A 184 -2.49 3.88 9.18
C PRO A 184 -2.35 2.37 8.94
N ASP A 185 -2.75 1.59 9.92
CA ASP A 185 -2.85 0.14 9.78
C ASP A 185 -4.14 -0.27 9.07
N LEU A 186 -4.00 -0.67 7.81
CA LEU A 186 -5.13 -1.03 6.95
C LEU A 186 -5.40 -2.54 6.90
N ARG A 187 -4.69 -3.38 7.67
CA ARG A 187 -4.82 -4.85 7.59
C ARG A 187 -5.10 -5.54 8.92
N SER A 188 -4.71 -4.98 10.09
CA SER A 188 -4.91 -5.68 11.38
C SER A 188 -6.37 -5.97 11.73
N GLU A 189 -7.26 -5.03 11.43
CA GLU A 189 -8.69 -5.14 11.75
C GLU A 189 -9.56 -5.27 10.49
N ARG A 190 -8.93 -5.53 9.34
CA ARG A 190 -9.61 -5.57 8.06
C ARG A 190 -10.55 -6.76 7.95
N ARG A 191 -11.72 -6.52 7.37
CA ARG A 191 -12.79 -7.46 7.07
C ARG A 191 -13.38 -7.12 5.69
N PRO A 192 -14.17 -8.02 5.07
CA PRO A 192 -14.77 -7.75 3.76
C PRO A 192 -15.68 -6.51 3.71
N THR A 193 -16.14 -6.04 4.87
CA THR A 193 -16.97 -4.83 5.01
C THR A 193 -16.35 -3.78 5.93
N GLN A 194 -15.06 -3.89 6.26
CA GLN A 194 -14.38 -2.98 7.17
C GLN A 194 -12.89 -2.86 6.82
N VAL A 195 -12.39 -1.64 6.61
CA VAL A 195 -10.94 -1.41 6.42
C VAL A 195 -10.24 -1.28 7.77
N MET A 196 -10.75 -0.43 8.67
CA MET A 196 -10.17 -0.23 10.01
C MET A 196 -11.24 -0.45 11.09
N GLY A 197 -10.86 -1.15 12.16
CA GLY A 197 -11.70 -1.29 13.33
C GLY A 197 -11.54 -0.13 14.31
N PRO A 198 -12.17 -0.22 15.49
CA PRO A 198 -12.11 0.83 16.49
C PRO A 198 -10.67 1.20 16.91
N PHE A 199 -9.75 0.23 16.98
CA PHE A 199 -8.37 0.49 17.41
C PHE A 199 -7.57 1.23 16.33
N GLY A 200 -7.71 0.80 15.07
CA GLY A 200 -7.08 1.44 13.91
C GLY A 200 -7.60 2.85 13.70
N TRP A 201 -8.90 3.07 13.79
CA TRP A 201 -9.48 4.42 13.71
C TRP A 201 -8.98 5.34 14.83
N ALA A 202 -8.98 4.87 16.09
CA ALA A 202 -8.47 5.65 17.21
C ALA A 202 -6.98 5.98 17.05
N ALA A 203 -6.16 5.02 16.61
CA ALA A 203 -4.74 5.23 16.36
C ALA A 203 -4.49 6.22 15.21
N PHE A 204 -5.24 6.10 14.11
CA PHE A 204 -5.17 7.01 12.96
C PHE A 204 -5.57 8.45 13.32
N GLU A 205 -6.68 8.63 14.03
CA GLU A 205 -7.13 9.96 14.46
C GLU A 205 -6.12 10.61 15.42
N ARG A 206 -5.56 9.85 16.37
CA ARG A 206 -4.46 10.32 17.22
C ARG A 206 -3.22 10.69 16.40
N ALA A 207 -2.85 9.87 15.43
CA ALA A 207 -1.72 10.14 14.54
C ALA A 207 -1.88 11.45 13.76
N LEU A 208 -3.10 11.77 13.28
CA LEU A 208 -3.38 13.05 12.65
C LEU A 208 -3.27 14.23 13.63
N LEU A 209 -3.78 14.07 14.86
CA LEU A 209 -3.79 15.13 15.87
C LEU A 209 -2.39 15.58 16.29
N VAL A 210 -1.44 14.65 16.37
CA VAL A 210 -0.05 14.95 16.79
C VAL A 210 0.83 15.56 15.68
N THR A 211 0.34 15.65 14.45
CA THR A 211 1.05 16.40 13.39
C THR A 211 1.13 17.88 13.78
N ASN A 212 2.11 18.62 13.28
CA ASN A 212 2.21 20.05 13.57
C ASN A 212 1.30 20.86 12.61
N ARG A 213 0.89 22.05 13.05
CA ARG A 213 0.26 23.03 12.15
C ARG A 213 1.26 23.50 11.10
N ASP A 214 0.79 23.86 9.91
CA ASP A 214 1.55 24.37 8.75
C ASP A 214 2.54 23.39 8.12
N ASP A 215 2.72 22.20 8.69
CA ASP A 215 3.55 21.13 8.13
C ASP A 215 2.80 20.37 7.02
N ARG A 216 3.55 19.75 6.09
CA ARG A 216 2.95 18.80 5.13
C ARG A 216 2.67 17.46 5.82
N ILE A 217 1.52 16.87 5.54
CA ILE A 217 1.20 15.48 5.91
C ILE A 217 1.41 14.60 4.68
N LEU A 218 2.32 13.64 4.79
CA LEU A 218 2.47 12.54 3.83
C LEU A 218 1.71 11.34 4.40
N LEU A 219 0.55 11.03 3.83
CA LEU A 219 -0.24 9.87 4.23
C LEU A 219 0.18 8.68 3.35
N MET A 220 0.62 7.58 3.95
CA MET A 220 0.77 6.32 3.23
C MET A 220 -0.57 5.58 3.26
N SER A 221 -0.95 4.95 2.15
CA SER A 221 -2.11 4.07 2.11
C SER A 221 -1.79 2.98 1.09
N SER A 222 -1.77 1.73 1.52
CA SER A 222 -1.36 0.61 0.67
C SER A 222 -2.24 0.52 -0.58
N VAL A 223 -3.55 0.63 -0.39
CA VAL A 223 -4.54 0.84 -1.47
C VAL A 223 -4.78 2.33 -1.76
N PRO A 224 -4.98 2.74 -3.03
CA PRO A 224 -5.31 4.12 -3.40
C PRO A 224 -6.63 4.62 -2.76
N ILE A 225 -6.58 5.78 -2.08
CA ILE A 225 -7.77 6.42 -1.49
C ILE A 225 -8.57 7.19 -2.56
N LEU A 226 -7.89 7.88 -3.46
CA LEU A 226 -8.48 8.54 -4.62
C LEU A 226 -8.51 7.55 -5.78
N GLY A 227 -9.71 7.15 -6.19
CA GLY A 227 -9.89 6.12 -7.22
C GLY A 227 -11.06 6.40 -8.15
N PRO A 228 -11.19 5.60 -9.21
CA PRO A 228 -12.32 5.67 -10.13
C PRO A 228 -13.57 5.06 -9.49
N ARG A 229 -14.73 5.33 -10.07
CA ARG A 229 -15.98 4.71 -9.61
C ARG A 229 -16.02 3.22 -9.97
N LEU A 230 -15.87 2.34 -8.97
CA LEU A 230 -15.82 0.88 -9.19
C LEU A 230 -17.05 0.31 -9.89
N SER A 231 -18.25 0.89 -9.71
CA SER A 231 -19.46 0.38 -10.36
C SER A 231 -19.38 0.33 -11.89
N TRP A 232 -18.52 1.14 -12.51
CA TRP A 232 -18.27 1.08 -13.95
C TRP A 232 -17.23 0.02 -14.32
N ILE A 233 -16.26 -0.22 -13.43
CA ILE A 233 -15.19 -1.20 -13.62
C ILE A 233 -15.75 -2.61 -13.43
N GLU A 234 -16.56 -2.85 -12.38
CA GLU A 234 -17.23 -4.14 -12.14
C GLU A 234 -18.04 -4.58 -13.38
N LYS A 235 -18.86 -3.66 -13.92
CA LYS A 235 -19.65 -3.91 -15.14
C LYS A 235 -18.78 -4.26 -16.34
N PHE A 236 -17.58 -3.69 -16.44
CA PHE A 236 -16.65 -3.97 -17.53
C PHE A 236 -15.96 -5.33 -17.35
N LEU A 237 -15.50 -5.64 -16.12
CA LEU A 237 -14.84 -6.90 -15.81
C LEU A 237 -15.79 -8.10 -15.98
N HIS A 238 -17.07 -7.98 -15.59
CA HIS A 238 -18.06 -9.04 -15.82
C HIS A 238 -18.25 -9.44 -17.29
N VAL A 239 -17.89 -8.57 -18.24
CA VAL A 239 -18.00 -8.82 -19.69
C VAL A 239 -16.72 -9.43 -20.25
N LEU A 240 -15.61 -9.40 -19.51
CA LEU A 240 -14.33 -9.96 -19.91
C LEU A 240 -14.16 -11.38 -19.32
N PRO A 241 -13.90 -12.41 -20.14
CA PRO A 241 -13.55 -13.73 -19.62
C PRO A 241 -12.13 -13.72 -19.02
N GLY A 242 -11.94 -14.33 -17.85
CA GLY A 242 -10.62 -14.57 -17.23
C GLY A 242 -10.11 -13.47 -16.29
N VAL A 243 -10.96 -12.54 -15.85
CA VAL A 243 -10.58 -11.42 -14.95
C VAL A 243 -11.10 -11.55 -13.51
N GLN A 244 -11.40 -12.77 -13.04
CA GLN A 244 -11.92 -13.02 -11.69
C GLN A 244 -10.99 -12.52 -10.58
N LYS A 245 -9.66 -12.62 -10.76
CA LYS A 245 -8.69 -12.06 -9.81
C LYS A 245 -8.90 -10.54 -9.59
N TYR A 246 -9.20 -9.82 -10.67
CA TYR A 246 -9.46 -8.38 -10.58
C TYR A 246 -10.80 -8.04 -9.91
N GLU A 247 -11.76 -8.97 -9.81
CA GLU A 247 -13.00 -8.75 -9.05
C GLU A 247 -12.74 -8.81 -7.55
N ASP A 248 -11.89 -9.73 -7.09
CA ASP A 248 -11.48 -9.85 -5.69
C ASP A 248 -10.66 -8.61 -5.27
N ASP A 249 -9.67 -8.19 -6.07
CA ASP A 249 -8.87 -6.96 -5.86
C ASP A 249 -9.73 -5.69 -5.74
N MET A 250 -10.92 -5.67 -6.36
CA MET A 250 -11.84 -4.54 -6.29
C MET A 250 -12.59 -4.45 -4.97
N LEU A 251 -12.88 -5.60 -4.34
CA LEU A 251 -13.45 -5.62 -3.00
C LEU A 251 -12.46 -5.04 -1.99
N ASP A 252 -11.16 -5.19 -2.26
CA ASP A 252 -10.07 -4.65 -1.47
C ASP A 252 -9.87 -3.13 -1.57
N GLN A 253 -10.56 -2.44 -2.47
CA GLN A 253 -10.34 -0.99 -2.60
C GLN A 253 -11.26 -0.17 -1.69
N TRP A 254 -10.81 1.03 -1.32
CA TRP A 254 -11.61 2.03 -0.63
C TRP A 254 -12.92 2.35 -1.37
N GLN A 255 -12.90 2.22 -2.70
CA GLN A 255 -14.02 2.51 -3.58
C GLN A 255 -15.09 1.40 -3.59
N SER A 256 -14.85 0.27 -2.91
CA SER A 256 -15.85 -0.79 -2.71
C SER A 256 -17.10 -0.23 -2.04
N ARG A 257 -18.28 -0.72 -2.47
CA ARG A 257 -19.55 -0.31 -1.85
C ARG A 257 -19.56 -0.62 -0.34
N ALA A 258 -18.90 -1.71 0.05
CA ALA A 258 -18.81 -2.14 1.44
C ALA A 258 -18.04 -1.13 2.31
N HIS A 259 -17.03 -0.45 1.74
CA HIS A 259 -16.15 0.48 2.45
C HIS A 259 -16.59 1.95 2.34
N ARG A 260 -17.70 2.25 1.65
CA ARG A 260 -18.08 3.63 1.31
C ARG A 260 -18.22 4.56 2.53
N ALA A 261 -18.72 4.05 3.66
CA ALA A 261 -18.87 4.84 4.88
C ALA A 261 -17.51 5.18 5.50
N GLU A 262 -16.60 4.22 5.56
CA GLU A 262 -15.24 4.42 6.06
C GLU A 262 -14.39 5.26 5.12
N TRP A 263 -14.55 5.09 3.81
CA TRP A 263 -13.90 5.94 2.82
C TRP A 263 -14.31 7.40 2.98
N ARG A 264 -15.61 7.65 3.22
CA ARG A 264 -16.10 9.00 3.56
C ARG A 264 -15.43 9.52 4.84
N ARG A 265 -15.43 8.73 5.91
CA ARG A 265 -14.80 9.10 7.19
C ARG A 265 -13.32 9.43 7.04
N MET A 266 -12.57 8.64 6.26
CA MET A 266 -11.16 8.88 5.95
C MET A 266 -10.97 10.25 5.29
N LEU A 267 -11.73 10.54 4.23
CA LEU A 267 -11.65 11.82 3.52
C LEU A 267 -12.07 13.02 4.38
N GLU A 268 -13.10 12.85 5.21
CA GLU A 268 -13.56 13.88 6.16
C GLU A 268 -12.50 14.16 7.24
N ALA A 269 -11.88 13.13 7.81
CA ALA A 269 -10.82 13.28 8.81
C ALA A 269 -9.59 14.00 8.22
N LEU A 270 -9.17 13.63 7.01
CA LEU A 270 -8.07 14.30 6.31
C LEU A 270 -8.40 15.75 5.98
N GLN A 271 -9.62 16.04 5.51
CA GLN A 271 -10.06 17.40 5.24
C GLN A 271 -10.08 18.25 6.52
N LEU A 272 -10.70 17.73 7.59
CA LEU A 272 -10.77 18.43 8.87
C LEU A 272 -9.37 18.80 9.34
N ARG A 273 -8.46 17.83 9.34
CA ARG A 273 -7.08 18.06 9.76
C ARG A 273 -6.35 19.06 8.86
N ALA A 274 -6.51 18.92 7.54
CA ALA A 274 -5.89 19.83 6.58
C ALA A 274 -6.32 21.29 6.80
N ILE A 275 -7.61 21.53 7.03
CA ILE A 275 -8.15 22.87 7.23
C ILE A 275 -7.74 23.42 8.60
N GLU A 276 -7.98 22.68 9.68
CA GLU A 276 -7.67 23.14 11.04
C GLU A 276 -6.19 23.40 11.23
N GLY A 277 -5.34 22.49 10.74
CA GLY A 277 -3.89 22.57 10.85
C GLY A 277 -3.22 23.40 9.76
N ARG A 278 -3.96 23.87 8.74
CA ARG A 278 -3.41 24.46 7.50
C ARG A 278 -2.37 23.54 6.85
N ASN A 279 -2.62 22.24 6.89
CA ASN A 279 -1.70 21.23 6.40
C ASN A 279 -1.96 20.95 4.91
N ALA A 280 -0.90 20.91 4.11
CA ALA A 280 -0.96 20.28 2.80
C ALA A 280 -0.96 18.76 2.97
N VAL A 281 -1.83 18.04 2.26
CA VAL A 281 -1.92 16.58 2.34
C VAL A 281 -1.47 15.96 1.00
N THR A 282 -0.58 14.98 1.08
CA THR A 282 -0.19 14.16 -0.06
C THR A 282 -0.28 12.69 0.32
N VAL A 283 -1.11 11.95 -0.40
CA VAL A 283 -1.27 10.51 -0.25
C VAL A 283 -0.27 9.79 -1.15
N LEU A 284 0.41 8.79 -0.62
CA LEU A 284 1.32 7.89 -1.32
C LEU A 284 0.73 6.49 -1.27
N SER A 285 0.47 5.91 -2.44
CA SER A 285 -0.20 4.61 -2.56
C SER A 285 0.42 3.69 -3.59
N GLY A 286 0.09 2.40 -3.49
CA GLY A 286 0.57 1.35 -4.37
C GLY A 286 -0.55 0.40 -4.78
N GLU A 287 -0.28 -0.90 -4.70
CA GLU A 287 -1.19 -2.04 -4.87
C GLU A 287 -1.69 -2.30 -6.29
N ILE A 288 -2.24 -1.28 -6.97
CA ILE A 288 -2.94 -1.51 -8.25
C ILE A 288 -2.02 -1.80 -9.46
N HIS A 289 -0.71 -2.00 -9.22
CA HIS A 289 0.32 -2.27 -10.21
C HIS A 289 0.39 -1.28 -11.39
N LEU A 290 -0.22 -0.11 -11.22
CA LEU A 290 -0.38 0.93 -12.24
C LEU A 290 -0.01 2.29 -11.66
N ALA A 291 0.84 3.01 -12.38
CA ALA A 291 1.21 4.36 -12.00
C ALA A 291 0.13 5.34 -12.40
N THR A 292 -0.28 6.22 -11.47
CA THR A 292 -1.23 7.30 -11.73
C THR A 292 -1.09 8.39 -10.68
N ARG A 293 -1.89 9.45 -10.83
CA ARG A 293 -2.06 10.46 -9.79
C ARG A 293 -3.52 10.91 -9.71
N GLY A 294 -3.92 11.32 -8.51
CA GLY A 294 -5.25 11.83 -8.21
C GLY A 294 -5.19 13.19 -7.54
N GLU A 295 -6.26 13.96 -7.71
CA GLU A 295 -6.46 15.20 -6.97
C GLU A 295 -7.90 15.28 -6.46
N MET A 296 -8.06 15.84 -5.26
CA MET A 296 -9.34 16.22 -4.68
C MET A 296 -9.18 17.56 -3.96
N ALA A 297 -10.06 18.51 -4.25
CA ALA A 297 -10.08 19.79 -3.54
C ALA A 297 -10.85 19.67 -2.23
N PHE A 298 -10.29 20.20 -1.14
CA PHE A 298 -10.99 20.45 0.12
C PHE A 298 -11.89 21.69 0.01
N THR A 299 -12.78 21.87 0.98
CA THR A 299 -13.75 22.97 1.01
C THR A 299 -13.12 24.36 1.12
N ASP A 300 -11.89 24.47 1.60
CA ASP A 300 -11.11 25.73 1.65
C ASP A 300 -10.30 25.99 0.35
N GLY A 301 -10.45 25.14 -0.67
CA GLY A 301 -9.70 25.20 -1.92
C GLY A 301 -8.32 24.55 -1.88
N THR A 302 -7.90 24.00 -0.74
CA THR A 302 -6.65 23.25 -0.62
C THR A 302 -6.73 21.96 -1.44
N ILE A 303 -5.68 21.61 -2.19
CA ILE A 303 -5.66 20.40 -3.03
C ILE A 303 -4.95 19.28 -2.29
N MET A 304 -5.67 18.18 -2.05
CA MET A 304 -5.07 16.90 -1.69
C MET A 304 -4.59 16.20 -2.95
N HIS A 305 -3.29 15.87 -2.98
CA HIS A 305 -2.68 15.09 -4.07
C HIS A 305 -2.58 13.64 -3.66
N GLN A 306 -2.79 12.71 -4.59
CA GLN A 306 -2.40 11.31 -4.44
C GLN A 306 -1.41 10.93 -5.54
N LEU A 307 -0.31 10.30 -5.12
CA LEU A 307 0.73 9.76 -5.99
C LEU A 307 0.67 8.23 -5.87
N VAL A 308 0.42 7.56 -6.99
CA VAL A 308 0.34 6.10 -7.02
C VAL A 308 1.58 5.56 -7.73
N ALA A 309 2.38 4.77 -7.01
CA ALA A 309 3.44 3.97 -7.61
C ALA A 309 2.84 2.68 -8.19
N SER A 310 3.44 2.15 -9.24
CA SER A 310 3.23 0.75 -9.61
C SER A 310 4.20 -0.11 -8.80
N GLY A 311 4.29 -1.40 -9.12
CA GLY A 311 5.27 -2.26 -8.47
C GLY A 311 6.70 -1.90 -8.83
N ILE A 312 7.58 -1.90 -7.82
CA ILE A 312 9.02 -1.79 -8.04
C ILE A 312 9.57 -3.08 -8.66
N ALA A 313 9.03 -4.24 -8.28
CA ALA A 313 9.41 -5.54 -8.83
C ALA A 313 8.24 -6.26 -9.50
N HIS A 314 7.00 -6.00 -9.08
CA HIS A 314 5.81 -6.64 -9.62
C HIS A 314 5.59 -6.31 -11.10
N PRO A 315 5.39 -7.31 -11.98
CA PRO A 315 5.07 -7.07 -13.38
C PRO A 315 3.83 -6.18 -13.54
N PRO A 316 3.86 -5.19 -14.44
CA PRO A 316 2.68 -4.36 -14.68
C PRO A 316 1.63 -5.15 -15.46
N PRO A 317 0.33 -4.83 -15.30
CA PRO A 317 -0.72 -5.45 -16.09
C PRO A 317 -0.62 -5.04 -17.57
N PRO A 318 -1.32 -5.74 -18.49
CA PRO A 318 -1.27 -5.42 -19.91
C PRO A 318 -1.65 -3.97 -20.22
N ARG A 319 -0.91 -3.33 -21.15
CA ARG A 319 -1.16 -1.92 -21.54
C ARG A 319 -2.59 -1.66 -22.03
N LEU A 320 -3.23 -2.63 -22.68
CA LEU A 320 -4.62 -2.51 -23.14
C LEU A 320 -5.59 -2.43 -21.96
N TYR A 321 -5.36 -3.23 -20.92
CA TYR A 321 -6.14 -3.18 -19.68
C TYR A 321 -6.02 -1.80 -19.02
N ALA A 322 -4.79 -1.29 -18.88
CA ALA A 322 -4.55 0.05 -18.32
C ALA A 322 -5.26 1.17 -19.11
N ARG A 323 -5.30 1.06 -20.44
CA ARG A 323 -6.02 2.01 -21.32
C ARG A 323 -7.54 1.95 -21.10
N ALA A 324 -8.10 0.74 -21.03
CA ALA A 324 -9.53 0.54 -20.82
C ALA A 324 -9.95 1.09 -19.45
N LEU A 325 -9.20 0.74 -18.39
CA LEU A 325 -9.41 1.25 -17.05
C LEU A 325 -9.28 2.78 -17.01
N GLY A 326 -8.32 3.35 -17.73
CA GLY A 326 -8.15 4.80 -17.86
C GLY A 326 -9.36 5.50 -18.48
N TYR A 327 -10.02 4.89 -19.46
CA TYR A 327 -11.24 5.45 -20.06
C TYR A 327 -12.39 5.48 -19.05
N LEU A 328 -12.58 4.40 -18.29
CA LEU A 328 -13.60 4.32 -17.24
C LEU A 328 -13.34 5.32 -16.10
N ALA A 329 -12.07 5.52 -15.76
CA ALA A 329 -11.63 6.43 -14.70
C ALA A 329 -11.82 7.92 -15.03
N MET A 330 -12.09 8.30 -16.28
CA MET A 330 -12.41 9.69 -16.64
C MET A 330 -13.73 10.16 -16.02
N MET A 331 -14.66 9.23 -15.76
CA MET A 331 -15.87 9.52 -15.01
C MET A 331 -15.52 9.58 -13.52
N GLY A 332 -15.13 10.77 -13.06
CA GLY A 332 -14.77 11.01 -11.67
C GLY A 332 -15.85 10.58 -10.68
N GLU A 333 -15.45 10.23 -9.45
CA GLU A 333 -16.36 9.93 -8.35
C GLU A 333 -16.38 11.11 -7.36
N SER A 334 -17.53 11.37 -6.75
CA SER A 334 -17.65 12.29 -5.61
C SER A 334 -18.17 11.51 -4.41
N VAL A 335 -17.27 11.21 -3.48
CA VAL A 335 -17.61 10.56 -2.20
C VAL A 335 -18.13 11.59 -1.22
N LEU A 336 -17.42 12.72 -1.16
CA LEU A 336 -17.83 13.93 -0.45
C LEU A 336 -18.67 14.81 -1.40
N PRO A 337 -19.81 15.35 -0.95
CA PRO A 337 -20.65 16.22 -1.77
C PRO A 337 -19.89 17.43 -2.30
N GLY A 338 -19.94 17.67 -3.63
CA GLY A 338 -19.32 18.83 -4.26
C GLY A 338 -17.78 18.77 -4.42
N GLN A 339 -17.15 17.66 -4.05
CA GLN A 339 -15.69 17.50 -4.06
C GLN A 339 -15.28 16.32 -4.95
N PRO A 340 -15.25 16.50 -6.29
CA PRO A 340 -14.96 15.41 -7.20
C PRO A 340 -13.50 14.96 -7.12
N VAL A 341 -13.30 13.66 -7.07
CA VAL A 341 -12.02 12.99 -7.26
C VAL A 341 -11.68 12.99 -8.75
N ARG A 342 -10.48 13.47 -9.09
CA ARG A 342 -10.00 13.53 -10.47
C ARG A 342 -8.69 12.78 -10.60
N LEU A 343 -8.72 11.65 -11.30
CA LEU A 343 -7.52 10.95 -11.73
C LEU A 343 -6.94 11.64 -12.97
N LYS A 344 -5.60 11.72 -13.03
CA LYS A 344 -4.87 12.43 -14.07
C LYS A 344 -3.68 11.59 -14.54
N PRO A 345 -3.27 11.74 -15.82
CA PRO A 345 -2.05 11.12 -16.30
C PRO A 345 -0.83 11.66 -15.55
N LEU A 346 0.24 10.86 -15.53
CA LEU A 346 1.56 11.31 -15.09
C LEU A 346 2.04 12.50 -15.93
N PRO A 347 2.91 13.38 -15.39
CA PRO A 347 3.51 14.47 -16.18
C PRO A 347 4.17 13.93 -17.45
N GLY A 348 3.87 14.54 -18.60
CA GLY A 348 4.39 14.09 -19.90
C GLY A 348 3.64 12.89 -20.52
N HIS A 349 2.69 12.28 -19.82
CA HIS A 349 1.91 11.15 -20.32
C HIS A 349 0.48 11.58 -20.72
N LYS A 350 -0.12 10.82 -21.65
CA LYS A 350 -1.48 11.08 -22.16
C LYS A 350 -2.58 10.29 -21.45
N HIS A 351 -2.25 9.10 -20.94
CA HIS A 351 -3.22 8.17 -20.36
C HIS A 351 -3.17 8.22 -18.83
N ILE A 352 -4.34 8.10 -18.19
CA ILE A 352 -4.47 8.16 -16.72
C ILE A 352 -3.54 7.15 -16.04
N TYR A 353 -3.55 5.89 -16.50
CA TYR A 353 -2.69 4.84 -15.97
C TYR A 353 -1.50 4.58 -16.88
N THR A 354 -0.33 4.40 -16.27
CA THR A 354 0.90 3.95 -16.94
C THR A 354 1.28 2.57 -16.40
N ALA A 355 1.33 1.59 -17.30
CA ALA A 355 1.63 0.18 -17.00
C ALA A 355 3.13 -0.11 -17.20
N GLU A 356 3.94 0.38 -16.27
CA GLU A 356 5.38 0.15 -16.20
C GLU A 356 5.77 0.06 -14.73
N ARG A 357 6.76 -0.77 -14.37
CA ARG A 357 7.34 -0.76 -13.02
C ARG A 357 7.95 0.59 -12.73
N ASN A 358 7.89 1.02 -11.47
CA ASN A 358 8.43 2.32 -11.09
C ASN A 358 8.76 2.46 -9.61
N TYR A 359 9.26 3.65 -9.28
CA TYR A 359 9.23 4.23 -7.95
C TYR A 359 8.95 5.73 -8.05
N VAL A 360 8.46 6.33 -6.98
CA VAL A 360 8.19 7.78 -6.90
C VAL A 360 9.31 8.48 -6.15
N VAL A 361 9.81 9.57 -6.70
CA VAL A 361 10.75 10.47 -6.03
C VAL A 361 10.01 11.72 -5.57
N LEU A 362 10.09 11.98 -4.27
CA LEU A 362 9.60 13.19 -3.63
C LEU A 362 10.79 14.09 -3.30
N MET A 363 10.81 15.28 -3.88
CA MET A 363 11.84 16.27 -3.63
C MET A 363 11.27 17.46 -2.89
N ARG A 364 11.97 17.87 -1.83
CA ARG A 364 11.70 19.11 -1.12
C ARG A 364 12.89 20.05 -1.27
N ARG A 365 12.64 21.26 -1.77
CA ARG A 365 13.62 22.35 -1.81
C ARG A 365 13.04 23.55 -1.07
N SER A 366 13.55 23.82 0.13
CA SER A 366 12.93 24.76 1.07
C SER A 366 11.46 24.37 1.32
N GLU A 367 10.50 25.24 1.03
CA GLU A 367 9.07 24.97 1.22
C GLU A 367 8.39 24.31 0.02
N LYS A 368 9.07 24.22 -1.13
CA LYS A 368 8.51 23.66 -2.35
C LYS A 368 8.69 22.15 -2.40
N TRP A 369 7.63 21.47 -2.81
CA TRP A 369 7.57 20.03 -2.96
C TRP A 369 7.28 19.66 -4.41
N SER A 370 7.98 18.66 -4.92
CA SER A 370 7.71 18.06 -6.23
C SER A 370 7.74 16.54 -6.17
N ALA A 371 7.06 15.93 -7.14
CA ALA A 371 7.03 14.50 -7.36
C ALA A 371 7.38 14.14 -8.80
N GLU A 372 8.11 13.05 -8.96
CA GLU A 372 8.50 12.46 -10.24
C GLU A 372 8.40 10.94 -10.15
N TRP A 373 8.04 10.26 -11.24
CA TRP A 373 8.09 8.81 -11.34
C TRP A 373 9.31 8.44 -12.18
N ASP A 374 10.10 7.47 -11.70
CA ASP A 374 11.07 6.80 -12.57
C ASP A 374 10.42 5.54 -13.14
N LEU A 375 10.03 5.59 -14.41
CA LEU A 375 9.39 4.49 -15.11
C LEU A 375 10.44 3.59 -15.76
N GLU A 376 10.21 2.29 -15.71
CA GLU A 376 11.15 1.29 -16.21
C GLU A 376 11.54 1.49 -17.68
N VAL A 377 10.57 1.78 -18.54
CA VAL A 377 10.78 1.86 -20.00
C VAL A 377 10.82 3.32 -20.45
N SER A 378 9.89 4.14 -19.96
CA SER A 378 9.72 5.54 -20.37
C SER A 378 10.67 6.51 -19.65
N GLY A 379 11.35 6.06 -18.58
CA GLY A 379 12.28 6.87 -17.81
C GLY A 379 11.60 7.85 -16.85
N ARG A 380 12.36 8.87 -16.42
CA ARG A 380 11.92 9.88 -15.45
C ARG A 380 10.87 10.81 -16.05
N THR A 381 9.72 10.95 -15.40
CA THR A 381 8.70 11.96 -15.75
C THR A 381 9.17 13.37 -15.39
N PRO A 382 8.71 14.43 -16.07
CA PRO A 382 8.89 15.81 -15.59
C PRO A 382 8.40 16.02 -14.15
N ALA A 383 9.08 16.90 -13.42
CA ALA A 383 8.71 17.25 -12.05
C ALA A 383 7.32 17.91 -11.95
N MET A 384 6.45 17.34 -11.12
CA MET A 384 5.16 17.91 -10.78
C MET A 384 5.21 18.64 -9.44
N LEU A 385 4.83 19.90 -9.40
CA LEU A 385 4.73 20.65 -8.14
C LEU A 385 3.50 20.20 -7.33
N LEU A 386 3.71 19.93 -6.04
CA LEU A 386 2.66 19.58 -5.09
C LEU A 386 2.10 20.85 -4.42
N ASN A 387 1.60 21.76 -5.25
CA ASN A 387 1.04 23.04 -4.80
C ASN A 387 -0.24 22.81 -3.99
N GLY A 388 -0.38 23.58 -2.90
CA GLY A 388 -1.41 23.37 -1.90
C GLY A 388 -2.77 24.00 -2.19
N ARG A 389 -2.94 24.87 -3.19
CA ARG A 389 -4.23 25.57 -3.44
C ARG A 389 -4.53 25.74 -4.93
N HIS A 390 -5.81 25.72 -5.29
CA HIS A 390 -6.29 26.29 -6.55
C HIS A 390 -6.14 27.82 -6.51
N ASN A 391 -5.68 28.42 -7.62
CA ASN A 391 -5.79 29.86 -7.83
C ASN A 391 -7.24 30.25 -8.10
#